data_AF-A0A8D8JJ97-F1
#
_entry.id   AF-A0A8D8JJ97-F1
#
_cell.length_a   1.000
_cell.length_b   1.000
_cell.length_c   1.000
_cell.angle_alpha   90.00
_cell.angle_beta   90.00
_cell.angle_gamma   90.00
#
_symmetry.space_group_name_H-M   'P 1'
#
loop_
_entity.id
_entity.type
_entity.pdbx_description
1 polymer ?
#
loop_
_entity_poly.entity_id
_entity_poly.type
_entity_poly.pdbx_seq_one_letter_code
_entity_poly.pdbx_strand_id
1 'polypeptide(L)'
;MEVVEHEDFDYGELKNDTAFIKKNENLSECIERIRQNLAVAREDYKNYESFTLEEKVKYDLHLSYSINSLYWMYHKIIGLDPNKHGIKDELARIKAAMLREKEIYDHKYNRPQLDQGAAKRFVRAGLYDHKNRDKPEANDPPPNKKIRFEN
;
A
#
# COMPACT_ATOMS: atom_id res chain seq x y z
N MET A 1 -22.44 -2.60 21.83
CA MET A 1 -22.64 -2.41 20.39
C MET A 1 -23.92 -1.62 20.28
N GLU A 2 -23.83 -0.31 20.06
CA GLU A 2 -25.02 0.52 19.80
C GLU A 2 -25.69 -0.02 18.55
N VAL A 3 -26.94 -0.44 18.69
CA VAL A 3 -27.81 -0.75 17.57
C VAL A 3 -28.07 0.58 16.89
N VAL A 4 -27.47 0.82 15.73
CA VAL A 4 -27.85 1.95 14.89
C VAL A 4 -29.20 1.59 14.33
N GLU A 5 -30.24 2.27 14.79
CA GLU A 5 -31.57 2.15 14.22
C GLU A 5 -31.47 2.50 12.73
N HIS A 6 -31.86 1.56 11.88
CA HIS A 6 -32.09 1.86 10.47
C HIS A 6 -33.32 2.77 10.43
N GLU A 7 -33.10 4.09 10.32
CA GLU A 7 -34.17 5.02 9.98
C GLU A 7 -34.65 4.66 8.56
N ASP A 8 -35.83 4.05 8.47
CA ASP A 8 -36.54 3.91 7.22
C ASP A 8 -36.94 5.33 6.77
N PHE A 9 -36.21 5.86 5.79
CA PHE A 9 -36.47 7.20 5.26
C PHE A 9 -37.84 7.24 4.59
N ASP A 10 -38.72 8.13 5.07
CA ASP A 10 -39.93 8.49 4.34
C ASP A 10 -39.55 9.39 3.16
N TYR A 11 -39.48 8.80 1.97
CA TYR A 11 -39.13 9.51 0.73
C TYR A 11 -40.24 10.46 0.23
N GLY A 12 -41.43 10.47 0.84
CA GLY A 12 -42.48 11.45 0.54
C GLY A 12 -42.83 11.56 -0.95
N GLU A 13 -42.62 12.75 -1.53
CA GLU A 13 -42.84 13.02 -2.96
C GLU A 13 -41.89 12.23 -3.88
N LEU A 14 -40.71 11.86 -3.38
CA LEU A 14 -39.69 11.10 -4.11
C LEU A 14 -39.86 9.59 -4.00
N LYS A 15 -40.92 9.10 -3.35
CA LYS A 15 -41.19 7.65 -3.17
C LYS A 15 -41.22 6.84 -4.48
N ASN A 16 -41.52 7.48 -5.60
CA ASN A 16 -41.56 6.84 -6.92
C ASN A 16 -40.22 6.92 -7.67
N ASP A 17 -39.27 7.75 -7.21
CA ASP A 17 -37.94 7.86 -7.81
C ASP A 17 -37.02 6.77 -7.27
N THR A 18 -37.19 5.58 -7.84
CA THR A 18 -36.38 4.39 -7.50
C THR A 18 -34.88 4.60 -7.70
N ALA A 19 -34.47 5.45 -8.65
CA ALA A 19 -33.06 5.70 -8.94
C ALA A 19 -32.42 6.57 -7.86
N PHE A 20 -33.15 7.57 -7.37
CA PHE A 20 -32.74 8.38 -6.22
C PHE A 20 -32.68 7.54 -4.95
N ILE A 21 -33.75 6.81 -4.63
CA ILE A 21 -33.86 5.97 -3.42
C ILE A 21 -32.68 5.01 -3.33
N LYS A 22 -32.39 4.27 -4.41
CA LYS A 22 -31.28 3.32 -4.44
C LYS A 22 -29.92 3.98 -4.20
N LYS A 23 -29.71 5.19 -4.73
CA LYS A 23 -28.44 5.93 -4.51
C LYS A 23 -28.33 6.38 -3.06
N ASN A 24 -29.43 6.84 -2.47
CA ASN A 24 -29.48 7.27 -1.07
C ASN A 24 -29.23 6.10 -0.11
N GLU A 25 -29.93 4.98 -0.29
CA GLU A 25 -29.74 3.77 0.52
C GLU A 25 -28.31 3.25 0.43
N ASN A 26 -27.74 3.19 -0.78
CA ASN A 26 -26.35 2.80 -0.97
C ASN A 26 -25.37 3.77 -0.30
N LEU A 27 -25.64 5.08 -0.33
CA LEU A 27 -24.82 6.06 0.36
C LEU A 27 -24.86 5.82 1.88
N SER A 28 -26.05 5.61 2.46
CA SER A 28 -26.22 5.30 3.88
C SER A 28 -25.50 4.02 4.29
N GLU A 29 -25.62 2.95 3.50
CA GLU A 29 -24.91 1.69 3.75
C GLU A 29 -23.39 1.87 3.68
N CYS A 30 -22.91 2.63 2.70
CA CYS A 30 -21.47 2.93 2.58
C CYS A 30 -20.95 3.72 3.79
N ILE A 31 -21.71 4.72 4.26
CA ILE A 31 -21.35 5.52 5.45
C ILE A 31 -21.27 4.61 6.69
N GLU A 32 -22.23 3.70 6.87
CA GLU A 32 -22.20 2.74 7.97
C GLU A 32 -21.00 1.80 7.92
N ARG A 33 -20.64 1.31 6.72
CA ARG A 33 -19.43 0.49 6.54
C ARG A 33 -18.15 1.26 6.88
N ILE A 34 -18.07 2.54 6.49
CA ILE A 34 -16.94 3.41 6.85
C ILE A 34 -16.90 3.61 8.37
N ARG A 35 -18.04 3.86 9.02
CA ARG A 35 -18.15 4.01 10.48
C ARG A 35 -17.65 2.76 11.20
N GLN A 36 -18.06 1.58 10.76
CA GLN A 36 -17.59 0.30 11.32
C GLN A 36 -16.07 0.13 11.15
N ASN A 37 -15.52 0.43 9.98
CA ASN A 37 -14.07 0.37 9.75
C ASN A 37 -13.31 1.32 10.67
N LEU A 38 -13.79 2.56 10.84
CA LEU A 38 -13.18 3.54 11.74
C LEU A 38 -13.32 3.16 13.21
N ALA A 39 -14.38 2.45 13.59
CA ALA A 39 -14.53 1.91 14.94
C ALA A 39 -13.45 0.86 15.24
N VAL A 40 -13.13 -0.01 14.28
CA VAL A 40 -12.00 -0.95 14.40
C VAL A 40 -10.69 -0.19 14.53
N ALA A 41 -10.41 0.78 13.64
CA ALA A 41 -9.19 1.59 13.71
C ALA A 41 -9.06 2.33 15.06
N ARG A 42 -10.16 2.80 15.64
CA ARG A 42 -10.17 3.43 16.97
C ARG A 42 -9.80 2.45 18.08
N GLU A 43 -10.26 1.21 18.01
CA GLU A 43 -9.88 0.17 18.97
C GLU A 43 -8.40 -0.21 18.81
N ASP A 44 -7.91 -0.32 17.58
CA ASP A 44 -6.50 -0.59 17.26
C ASP A 44 -5.57 0.48 17.82
N TYR A 45 -6.01 1.74 17.90
CA TYR A 45 -5.24 2.85 18.49
C TYR A 45 -4.77 2.57 19.92
N LYS A 46 -5.53 1.78 20.70
CA LYS A 46 -5.15 1.41 22.07
C LYS A 46 -3.82 0.65 22.11
N ASN A 47 -3.48 -0.04 21.02
CA ASN A 47 -2.25 -0.80 20.87
C ASN A 47 -1.21 -0.07 20.01
N TYR A 48 -1.44 1.20 19.63
CA TYR A 48 -0.59 1.94 18.70
C TYR A 48 0.88 1.95 19.13
N GLU A 49 1.18 2.07 20.42
CA GLU A 49 2.56 2.07 20.90
C GLU A 49 3.31 0.77 20.64
N SER A 50 2.60 -0.36 20.55
CA SER A 50 3.16 -1.67 20.25
C SER A 50 3.42 -1.90 18.76
N PHE A 51 2.91 -1.04 17.88
CA PHE A 51 3.07 -1.18 16.45
C PHE A 51 4.53 -0.98 16.02
N THR A 52 4.94 -1.75 15.03
CA THR A 52 6.17 -1.49 14.28
C THR A 52 6.06 -0.14 13.57
N LEU A 53 7.20 0.44 13.19
CA LEU A 53 7.22 1.71 12.46
C LEU A 53 6.38 1.64 11.15
N GLU A 54 6.43 0.51 10.45
CA GLU A 54 5.67 0.30 9.21
C GLU A 54 4.17 0.30 9.45
N GLU A 55 3.73 -0.35 10.53
CA GLU A 55 2.32 -0.37 10.94
C GLU A 55 1.84 1.01 11.39
N LYS A 56 2.66 1.76 12.15
CA LYS A 56 2.35 3.14 12.55
C LYS A 56 2.13 4.03 11.33
N VAL A 57 3.05 4.00 10.36
CA VAL A 57 2.93 4.79 9.13
C VAL A 57 1.68 4.42 8.33
N LYS A 58 1.38 3.13 8.17
CA LYS A 58 0.16 2.67 7.48
C LYS A 58 -1.11 3.13 8.20
N TYR A 59 -1.13 3.02 9.52
CA TYR A 59 -2.25 3.45 10.35
C TYR A 59 -2.51 4.95 10.24
N ASP A 60 -1.47 5.77 10.36
CA ASP A 60 -1.57 7.23 10.28
C ASP A 60 -2.02 7.69 8.89
N LEU A 61 -1.52 7.04 7.82
CA LEU A 61 -1.96 7.29 6.45
C LEU A 61 -3.42 6.90 6.24
N HIS A 62 -3.86 5.77 6.79
CA HIS A 62 -5.24 5.31 6.71
C HIS A 62 -6.22 6.29 7.38
N LEU A 63 -5.92 6.75 8.60
CA LEU A 63 -6.75 7.73 9.30
C LEU A 63 -6.75 9.09 8.58
N SER A 64 -5.57 9.57 8.19
CA SER A 64 -5.44 10.84 7.48
C SER A 64 -6.25 10.84 6.19
N TYR A 65 -6.15 9.77 5.39
CA TYR A 65 -6.91 9.63 4.16
C TYR A 65 -8.41 9.54 4.41
N SER A 66 -8.83 8.75 5.40
CA SER A 66 -10.23 8.59 5.77
C SER A 66 -10.89 9.92 6.14
N ILE A 67 -10.26 10.72 7.02
CA ILE A 67 -10.79 12.02 7.45
C ILE A 67 -10.92 12.99 6.27
N ASN A 68 -9.88 13.10 5.43
CA ASN A 68 -9.90 14.00 4.28
C ASN A 68 -10.92 13.57 3.23
N SER A 69 -11.08 12.26 3.02
CA SER A 69 -12.09 11.71 2.10
C SER A 69 -13.51 11.93 2.61
N LEU A 70 -13.75 11.80 3.91
CA LEU A 70 -15.04 12.12 4.52
C LEU A 70 -15.38 13.61 4.37
N TYR A 71 -14.38 14.49 4.51
CA TYR A 71 -14.59 15.92 4.30
C TYR A 71 -14.90 16.24 2.83
N TRP A 72 -14.23 15.57 1.88
CA TRP A 72 -14.57 15.67 0.46
C TRP A 72 -16.02 15.23 0.18
N MET A 73 -16.44 14.10 0.77
CA MET A 73 -17.81 13.59 0.67
C MET A 73 -18.82 14.58 1.26
N TYR A 74 -18.54 15.15 2.42
CA TYR A 74 -19.38 16.17 3.05
C TYR A 74 -19.62 17.35 2.10
N HIS A 75 -18.56 17.92 1.51
CA HIS A 75 -18.69 19.02 0.53
C HIS A 75 -19.59 18.66 -0.64
N LYS A 76 -19.47 17.43 -1.17
CA LYS A 76 -20.33 16.95 -2.26
C LYS A 76 -21.80 16.86 -1.84
N ILE A 77 -22.09 16.39 -0.63
CA ILE A 77 -23.46 16.22 -0.12
C ILE A 77 -24.15 17.57 0.07
N ILE A 78 -23.44 18.58 0.58
CA ILE A 78 -24.00 19.93 0.74
C ILE A 78 -24.03 20.76 -0.56
N GLY A 79 -23.62 20.16 -1.69
CA GLY A 79 -23.63 20.81 -3.01
C GLY A 79 -22.49 21.79 -3.27
N LEU A 80 -21.44 21.79 -2.43
CA LEU A 80 -20.23 22.56 -2.68
C LEU A 80 -19.27 21.83 -3.63
N ASP A 81 -18.48 22.58 -4.39
CA ASP A 81 -17.46 22.01 -5.27
C ASP A 81 -16.14 21.80 -4.50
N PRO A 82 -15.75 20.54 -4.20
CA PRO A 82 -14.53 20.27 -3.44
C PRO A 82 -13.25 20.65 -4.20
N ASN A 83 -13.33 20.84 -5.53
CA ASN A 83 -12.17 21.29 -6.31
C ASN A 83 -11.79 22.75 -6.07
N LYS A 84 -12.74 23.56 -5.56
CA LYS A 84 -12.51 24.96 -5.21
C LYS A 84 -11.99 25.11 -3.78
N HIS A 85 -11.95 24.01 -3.01
CA HIS A 85 -11.49 23.97 -1.64
C HIS A 85 -10.10 23.34 -1.57
N GLY A 86 -9.26 23.75 -0.61
CA GLY A 86 -7.91 23.21 -0.41
C GLY A 86 -7.84 21.72 -0.03
N ILE A 87 -9.00 21.06 0.11
CA ILE A 87 -9.08 19.63 0.43
C ILE A 87 -8.50 18.76 -0.71
N LYS A 88 -8.58 19.26 -1.95
CA LYS A 88 -7.97 18.60 -3.10
C LYS A 88 -6.46 18.48 -2.95
N ASP A 89 -5.82 19.53 -2.46
CA ASP A 89 -4.37 19.58 -2.28
C ASP A 89 -3.94 18.68 -1.11
N GLU A 90 -4.73 18.63 -0.03
CA GLU A 90 -4.49 17.72 1.08
C GLU A 90 -4.61 16.23 0.67
N LEU A 91 -5.61 15.89 -0.15
CA LEU A 91 -5.72 14.53 -0.72
C LEU A 91 -4.52 14.20 -1.62
N ALA A 92 -4.05 15.16 -2.42
CA ALA A 92 -2.86 14.97 -3.27
C ALA A 92 -1.59 14.76 -2.42
N ARG A 93 -1.46 15.51 -1.32
CA ARG A 93 -0.35 15.36 -0.36
C ARG A 93 -0.36 14.00 0.32
N ILE A 94 -1.52 13.52 0.78
CA ILE A 94 -1.65 12.18 1.38
C ILE A 94 -1.34 11.09 0.35
N LYS A 95 -1.82 11.24 -0.89
CA LYS A 95 -1.50 10.32 -1.98
C LYS A 95 0.00 10.23 -2.25
N ALA A 96 0.71 11.35 -2.21
CA ALA A 96 2.18 11.36 -2.35
C ALA A 96 2.86 10.60 -1.20
N ALA A 97 2.37 10.75 0.03
CA ALA A 97 2.89 10.02 1.17
C ALA A 97 2.62 8.50 1.08
N MET A 98 1.43 8.09 0.63
CA MET A 98 1.11 6.68 0.36
C MET A 98 1.97 6.07 -0.74
N LEU A 99 2.25 6.82 -1.81
CA LEU A 99 3.15 6.35 -2.87
C LEU A 99 4.55 6.11 -2.32
N ARG A 100 5.04 7.02 -1.47
CA ARG A 100 6.34 6.88 -0.81
C ARG A 100 6.41 5.67 0.12
N GLU A 101 5.36 5.42 0.90
CA GLU A 101 5.27 4.22 1.74
C GLU A 101 5.35 2.94 0.90
N LYS A 102 4.61 2.90 -0.22
CA LYS A 102 4.66 1.79 -1.17
C LYS A 102 6.06 1.58 -1.76
N GLU A 103 6.74 2.66 -2.18
CA GLU A 103 8.11 2.57 -2.71
C GLU A 103 9.08 1.96 -1.69
N ILE A 104 8.96 2.35 -0.42
CA ILE A 104 9.77 1.80 0.68
C ILE A 104 9.47 0.31 0.86
N TYR A 105 8.19 -0.08 0.87
CA TYR A 105 7.75 -1.47 0.96
C TYR A 105 8.30 -2.31 -0.20
N ASP A 106 8.13 -1.84 -1.44
CA ASP A 106 8.59 -2.53 -2.64
C ASP A 106 10.12 -2.67 -2.64
N HIS A 107 10.84 -1.64 -2.22
CA HIS A 107 12.29 -1.70 -2.08
C HIS A 107 12.73 -2.74 -1.05
N LYS A 108 12.00 -2.86 0.06
CA LYS A 108 12.35 -3.76 1.16
C LYS A 108 12.01 -5.23 0.87
N TYR A 109 10.86 -5.50 0.26
CA TYR A 109 10.31 -6.85 0.16
C TYR A 109 10.27 -7.41 -1.27
N ASN A 110 10.07 -6.56 -2.28
CA ASN A 110 9.80 -6.99 -3.65
C ASN A 110 11.01 -6.83 -4.59
N ARG A 111 12.06 -6.11 -4.17
CA ARG A 111 13.24 -5.86 -4.99
C ARG A 111 14.06 -7.14 -5.20
N PRO A 112 14.39 -7.53 -6.44
CA PRO A 112 15.27 -8.66 -6.69
C PRO A 112 16.66 -8.38 -6.10
N GLN A 113 17.16 -9.32 -5.31
CA GLN A 113 18.50 -9.24 -4.73
C GLN A 113 19.53 -9.75 -5.75
N LEU A 114 20.64 -9.02 -5.87
CA LEU A 114 21.76 -9.45 -6.73
C LEU A 114 22.47 -10.64 -6.07
N ASP A 115 22.60 -11.76 -6.78
CA ASP A 115 23.53 -12.82 -6.40
C ASP A 115 24.97 -12.30 -6.54
N GLN A 116 25.52 -11.83 -5.43
CA GLN A 116 26.88 -11.31 -5.36
C GLN A 116 27.92 -12.37 -5.74
N GLY A 117 27.63 -13.65 -5.50
CA GLY A 117 28.48 -14.76 -5.89
C GLY A 117 28.54 -14.91 -7.40
N ALA A 118 27.38 -14.92 -8.07
CA ALA A 118 27.32 -14.93 -9.53
C ALA A 118 27.99 -13.70 -10.15
N ALA A 119 27.72 -12.51 -9.61
CA ALA A 119 28.35 -11.27 -10.08
C ALA A 119 29.88 -11.34 -9.98
N LYS A 120 30.43 -11.81 -8.85
CA LYS A 120 31.88 -12.01 -8.68
C LYS A 120 32.45 -13.01 -9.70
N ARG A 121 31.74 -14.10 -9.99
CA ARG A 121 32.15 -15.08 -11.01
C ARG A 121 32.18 -14.45 -12.40
N PHE A 122 31.16 -13.67 -12.77
CA PHE A 122 31.13 -12.97 -14.07
C PHE A 122 32.25 -11.94 -14.19
N VAL A 123 32.51 -11.15 -13.15
CA VAL A 123 33.60 -10.16 -13.14
C VAL A 123 34.97 -10.85 -13.24
N ARG A 124 35.22 -11.90 -12.45
CA ARG A 124 36.48 -12.66 -12.50
C ARG A 124 36.71 -13.32 -13.85
N ALA A 125 35.66 -13.86 -14.47
CA ALA A 125 35.74 -14.44 -15.80
C ALA A 125 35.98 -13.37 -16.88
N GLY A 126 35.36 -12.19 -16.78
CA GLY A 126 35.53 -11.09 -17.72
C GLY A 126 36.91 -10.42 -17.65
N LEU A 127 37.52 -10.35 -16.47
CA LEU A 127 38.88 -9.83 -16.25
C LEU A 127 39.98 -10.90 -16.45
N TYR A 128 39.59 -12.11 -16.85
CA TYR A 128 40.55 -13.19 -17.08
C TYR A 128 41.36 -12.95 -18.35
N ASP A 129 42.61 -12.52 -18.19
CA ASP A 129 43.58 -12.43 -19.29
C ASP A 129 44.50 -13.67 -19.29
N HIS A 130 44.39 -14.48 -20.35
CA HIS A 130 45.21 -15.67 -20.51
C HIS A 130 46.70 -15.36 -20.76
N LYS A 131 47.05 -14.10 -21.06
CA LYS A 131 48.42 -13.65 -21.32
C LYS A 131 49.18 -13.25 -20.05
N ASN A 132 48.46 -12.88 -18.98
CA ASN A 132 49.02 -12.54 -17.66
C ASN A 132 48.95 -13.74 -16.68
N ARG A 133 49.31 -14.94 -17.16
CA ARG A 133 49.51 -16.08 -16.25
C ARG A 133 50.81 -15.87 -15.48
N ASP A 134 50.72 -15.43 -14.24
CA ASP A 134 51.64 -15.94 -13.24
C ASP A 134 51.36 -17.45 -13.10
N LYS A 135 52.41 -18.26 -13.24
CA LYS A 135 52.31 -19.73 -13.16
C LYS A 135 51.62 -20.10 -11.83
N PRO A 136 50.65 -21.02 -11.83
CA PRO A 136 50.02 -21.43 -10.58
C PRO A 136 51.09 -22.05 -9.66
N GLU A 137 51.19 -21.56 -8.43
CA GLU A 137 51.83 -22.34 -7.36
C GLU A 137 51.10 -23.68 -7.25
N ALA A 138 51.87 -24.76 -7.07
CA ALA A 138 51.48 -26.14 -7.31
C ALA A 138 50.37 -26.72 -6.39
N ASN A 139 49.68 -25.89 -5.60
CA ASN A 139 48.76 -26.32 -4.55
C ASN A 139 47.27 -26.00 -4.78
N ASP A 140 46.89 -25.32 -5.87
CA ASP A 140 45.46 -25.09 -6.16
C ASP A 140 44.88 -26.21 -7.05
N PRO A 141 43.86 -26.95 -6.60
CA PRO A 141 43.26 -28.02 -7.39
C PRO A 141 42.56 -27.47 -8.63
N PRO A 142 42.62 -28.17 -9.78
CA PRO A 142 42.06 -27.69 -11.03
C PRO A 142 40.53 -27.58 -10.96
N PRO A 143 39.93 -26.57 -11.62
CA PRO A 143 38.48 -26.39 -11.60
C PRO A 143 37.78 -27.57 -12.27
N ASN A 144 37.08 -28.35 -11.46
CA ASN A 144 36.34 -29.55 -11.85
C ASN A 144 35.26 -29.22 -12.90
N LYS A 145 35.50 -29.56 -14.17
CA LYS A 145 34.53 -29.44 -15.27
C LYS A 145 33.92 -30.79 -15.63
N LYS A 146 33.15 -31.43 -14.75
CA LYS A 146 32.18 -32.47 -15.16
C LYS A 146 31.00 -32.53 -14.19
N ILE A 147 29.91 -31.84 -14.51
CA ILE A 147 28.59 -32.21 -13.95
C ILE A 147 28.08 -33.33 -14.86
N ARG A 148 28.10 -34.58 -14.37
CA ARG A 148 27.39 -35.70 -14.99
C ARG A 148 25.93 -35.57 -14.59
N PHE A 149 25.04 -35.48 -15.56
CA PHE A 149 23.61 -35.72 -15.34
C PHE A 149 23.39 -37.23 -15.51
N GLU A 150 22.89 -37.87 -14.47
CA GLU A 150 22.41 -39.25 -14.54
C GLU A 150 21.01 -39.24 -15.17
N ASN A 151 20.75 -40.19 -16.08
CA ASN A 151 19.48 -40.38 -16.77
C ASN A 151 18.46 -41.10 -15.88
#